data_AF-A0A6B0WR45-F1
#
_entry.id   AF-A0A6B0WR45-F1
#
_cell.length_a   1.000
_cell.length_b   1.000
_cell.length_c   1.000
_cell.angle_alpha   90.00
_cell.angle_beta   90.00
_cell.angle_gamma   90.00
#
_symmetry.space_group_name_H-M   'P 1'
#
loop_
_entity.id
_entity.type
_entity.pdbx_description
1 polymer ?
#
loop_
_entity_poly.entity_id
_entity_poly.type
_entity_poly.pdbx_seq_one_letter_code
_entity_poly.pdbx_strand_id
1 'polypeptide(L)'
;MTSRARVLCGLLAALALVASACSSGSDTETTASTGDATAEIPEAAAPEASTSEGATPETAAPEAAAEDADTAADEPAADTAADESVADPALLEPRERGVLRNFLGYEFPPAPDVPTGPIDQAAVDILEVIWAGLQLGGFDGGLVAALGNTGDARLAWIMSDLLRFFYVGDIHDGAVSAFQRLTGVNLNDDPVSSRSRWQSVTDHLIAWDLPAFDRYDDYKGRLFTLVEPGWQPFFDDADATIDWRLLSWGGVLIDDRPLGDPNVCPNGCIPALDDPAVTDAAGGSWYSDDGIVFSVVINGEARAYPRHIMEIHEM
;
A
#
# COMPACT_ATOMS: atom_id res chain seq x y z
N MET A 1 9.53 12.42 27.83
CA MET A 1 9.25 12.02 26.43
C MET A 1 9.21 13.28 25.58
N THR A 2 10.12 13.40 24.62
CA THR A 2 10.23 14.54 23.70
C THR A 2 9.02 14.58 22.76
N SER A 3 8.63 15.77 22.30
CA SER A 3 7.42 16.01 21.48
C SER A 3 7.39 15.16 20.19
N ARG A 4 8.55 14.90 19.56
CA ARG A 4 8.69 13.94 18.45
C ARG A 4 8.18 12.54 18.77
N ALA A 5 8.39 12.05 20.00
CA ALA A 5 7.94 10.70 20.38
C ALA A 5 6.42 10.57 20.46
N ARG A 6 5.68 11.67 20.67
CA ARG A 6 4.20 11.64 20.72
C ARG A 6 3.58 11.63 19.33
N VAL A 7 4.14 12.40 18.39
CA VAL A 7 3.75 12.41 16.98
C VAL A 7 4.06 11.05 16.35
N LEU A 8 5.28 10.54 16.58
CA LEU A 8 5.67 9.22 16.13
C LEU A 8 4.82 8.13 16.79
N CYS A 9 4.50 8.21 18.09
CA CYS A 9 3.58 7.25 18.72
C CYS A 9 2.15 7.32 18.16
N GLY A 10 1.63 8.50 17.78
CA GLY A 10 0.31 8.63 17.17
C GLY A 10 0.26 7.99 15.77
N LEU A 11 1.28 8.25 14.94
CA LEU A 11 1.43 7.63 13.62
C LEU A 11 1.75 6.13 13.72
N LEU A 12 2.62 5.72 14.65
CA LEU A 12 2.98 4.31 14.89
C LEU A 12 1.83 3.50 15.52
N ALA A 13 1.00 4.11 16.38
CA ALA A 13 -0.19 3.44 16.92
C ALA A 13 -1.27 3.24 15.84
N ALA A 14 -1.36 4.16 14.87
CA ALA A 14 -2.19 3.97 13.69
C ALA A 14 -1.65 2.87 12.75
N LEU A 15 -0.32 2.78 12.59
CA LEU A 15 0.38 1.71 11.87
C LEU A 15 0.16 0.32 12.50
N ALA A 16 0.21 0.21 13.83
CA ALA A 16 0.02 -1.06 14.53
C ALA A 16 -1.40 -1.66 14.36
N LEU A 17 -2.42 -0.82 14.15
CA LEU A 17 -3.79 -1.25 13.88
C LEU A 17 -3.96 -1.90 12.50
N VAL A 18 -3.14 -1.53 11.51
CA VAL A 18 -3.17 -2.12 10.16
C VAL A 18 -2.56 -3.52 10.17
N ALA A 19 -1.45 -3.73 10.88
CA ALA A 19 -0.81 -5.04 10.98
C ALA A 19 -1.70 -6.09 11.70
N SER A 20 -2.54 -5.66 12.65
CA SER A 20 -3.42 -6.58 13.39
C SER A 20 -4.68 -7.00 12.62
N ALA A 21 -5.06 -6.29 11.55
CA ALA A 21 -6.29 -6.59 10.78
C ALA A 21 -6.10 -7.70 9.73
N CYS A 22 -4.85 -8.08 9.41
CA CYS A 22 -4.54 -9.19 8.51
C CYS A 22 -4.49 -10.56 9.21
N SER A 23 -4.77 -10.65 10.53
CA SER A 23 -4.55 -11.87 11.32
C SER A 23 -5.80 -12.52 11.93
N SER A 24 -7.02 -12.06 11.68
CA SER A 24 -8.20 -12.63 12.36
C SER A 24 -9.37 -12.90 11.41
N GLY A 25 -9.36 -14.12 10.88
CA GLY A 25 -10.56 -14.80 10.39
C GLY A 25 -11.47 -15.19 11.55
N SER A 26 -12.72 -14.74 11.46
CA SER A 26 -13.97 -15.34 11.96
C SER A 26 -13.93 -16.23 13.21
N ASP A 27 -14.62 -15.78 14.26
CA ASP A 27 -15.77 -16.54 14.79
C ASP A 27 -16.77 -15.59 15.46
N THR A 28 -18.05 -15.81 15.12
CA THR A 28 -19.19 -15.05 15.63
C THR A 28 -19.88 -15.92 16.67
N GLU A 29 -20.03 -15.46 17.91
CA GLU A 29 -21.20 -15.86 18.71
C GLU A 29 -21.56 -14.80 19.75
N THR A 30 -22.87 -14.53 19.79
CA THR A 30 -23.54 -13.55 20.65
C THR A 30 -23.84 -14.15 22.02
N THR A 31 -23.54 -13.45 23.12
CA THR A 31 -24.47 -13.34 24.27
C THR A 31 -24.08 -12.14 25.16
N ALA A 32 -25.10 -11.44 25.64
CA ALA A 32 -24.99 -10.34 26.60
C ALA A 32 -25.13 -10.84 28.04
N SER A 33 -24.46 -10.19 29.00
CA SER A 33 -25.04 -9.60 30.24
C SER A 33 -23.99 -9.40 31.36
N THR A 34 -23.91 -8.16 31.85
CA THR A 34 -23.67 -7.67 33.23
C THR A 34 -22.61 -8.32 34.15
N GLY A 35 -21.75 -7.48 34.74
CA GLY A 35 -21.24 -7.71 36.11
C GLY A 35 -19.82 -7.22 36.37
N ASP A 36 -19.72 -6.25 37.28
CA ASP A 36 -18.53 -5.64 37.87
C ASP A 36 -17.71 -6.65 38.72
N ALA A 37 -16.37 -6.55 38.68
CA ALA A 37 -15.42 -6.75 39.80
C ALA A 37 -14.01 -7.30 39.39
N THR A 38 -13.02 -6.53 39.83
CA THR A 38 -11.59 -6.73 40.08
C THR A 38 -10.95 -8.14 40.14
N ALA A 39 -9.75 -8.19 39.53
CA ALA A 39 -8.46 -8.71 40.03
C ALA A 39 -7.97 -10.13 39.68
N GLU A 40 -6.64 -10.14 39.47
CA GLU A 40 -5.64 -11.23 39.49
C GLU A 40 -5.25 -11.93 38.17
N ILE A 41 -3.98 -11.70 37.81
CA ILE A 41 -3.18 -12.38 36.79
C ILE A 41 -2.60 -13.66 37.43
N PRO A 42 -2.67 -14.82 36.75
CA PRO A 42 -1.72 -15.90 36.99
C PRO A 42 -0.77 -16.11 35.81
N GLU A 43 0.50 -16.19 36.17
CA GLU A 43 1.65 -16.68 35.41
C GLU A 43 1.66 -18.22 35.38
N ALA A 44 1.82 -18.83 34.20
CA ALA A 44 2.27 -20.23 34.00
C ALA A 44 2.52 -20.45 32.48
N ALA A 45 3.76 -20.63 32.05
CA ALA A 45 4.51 -21.89 31.97
C ALA A 45 4.42 -22.54 30.58
N ALA A 46 5.59 -22.66 29.94
CA ALA A 46 5.82 -23.36 28.68
C ALA A 46 5.61 -24.88 28.80
N PRO A 47 5.30 -25.59 27.70
CA PRO A 47 5.58 -27.00 27.59
C PRO A 47 6.80 -27.28 26.71
N GLU A 48 7.64 -28.15 27.24
CA GLU A 48 8.86 -28.69 26.66
C GLU A 48 8.60 -29.65 25.49
N ALA A 49 9.64 -29.78 24.67
CA ALA A 49 9.79 -30.71 23.56
C ALA A 49 9.67 -32.18 24.00
N SER A 50 9.02 -32.99 23.15
CA SER A 50 9.10 -34.45 23.21
C SER A 50 9.86 -34.97 21.99
N THR A 51 11.04 -35.49 22.25
CA THR A 51 11.87 -36.29 21.36
C THR A 51 11.37 -37.73 21.34
N SER A 52 11.23 -38.36 20.18
CA SER A 52 11.43 -39.81 20.06
C SER A 52 12.37 -40.15 18.91
N GLU A 53 13.54 -40.65 19.28
CA GLU A 53 14.48 -41.37 18.42
C GLU A 53 13.93 -42.73 18.00
N GLY A 54 14.36 -43.19 16.82
CA GLY A 54 14.86 -44.56 16.66
C GLY A 54 14.09 -45.48 15.72
N ALA A 55 14.50 -45.53 14.45
CA ALA A 55 14.82 -46.79 13.75
C ALA A 55 15.51 -46.50 12.39
N THR A 56 16.76 -46.93 12.26
CA THR A 56 17.54 -47.08 11.01
C THR A 56 17.82 -48.57 10.78
N PRO A 57 18.50 -48.99 9.69
CA PRO A 57 18.09 -48.99 8.29
C PRO A 57 18.17 -50.43 7.70
N GLU A 58 17.56 -50.69 6.54
CA GLU A 58 17.84 -51.93 5.78
C GLU A 58 18.37 -51.59 4.38
N THR A 59 19.36 -52.36 3.98
CA THR A 59 20.32 -52.11 2.90
C THR A 59 20.03 -53.01 1.70
N ALA A 60 20.45 -52.53 0.51
CA ALA A 60 20.90 -53.27 -0.67
C ALA A 60 20.00 -53.30 -1.93
N ALA A 61 20.54 -52.65 -2.96
CA ALA A 61 20.32 -52.78 -4.42
C ALA A 61 20.85 -54.16 -4.94
N PRO A 62 21.04 -54.47 -6.26
CA PRO A 62 20.91 -53.68 -7.50
C PRO A 62 20.40 -54.45 -8.77
N GLU A 63 20.53 -53.81 -9.95
CA GLU A 63 20.69 -54.30 -11.36
C GLU A 63 19.71 -53.65 -12.36
N ALA A 64 20.16 -52.70 -13.21
CA ALA A 64 20.76 -52.84 -14.58
C ALA A 64 19.64 -52.82 -15.66
N ALA A 65 19.68 -52.11 -16.81
CA ALA A 65 20.69 -51.54 -17.72
C ALA A 65 20.03 -50.35 -18.50
N ALA A 66 20.68 -49.24 -18.91
CA ALA A 66 21.58 -49.04 -20.08
C ALA A 66 21.00 -49.64 -21.38
N GLU A 67 20.82 -49.01 -22.56
CA GLU A 67 21.34 -47.86 -23.35
C GLU A 67 20.19 -47.49 -24.36
N ASP A 68 20.15 -46.45 -25.19
CA ASP A 68 21.17 -45.82 -26.02
C ASP A 68 20.63 -44.51 -26.65
N ALA A 69 21.56 -43.68 -27.11
CA ALA A 69 21.37 -42.36 -27.70
C ALA A 69 20.93 -42.40 -29.19
N ASP A 70 20.30 -41.33 -29.67
CA ASP A 70 20.62 -40.84 -31.02
C ASP A 70 20.40 -39.33 -31.17
N THR A 71 21.33 -38.74 -31.90
CA THR A 71 21.55 -37.32 -32.18
C THR A 71 21.18 -37.03 -33.62
N ALA A 72 20.45 -35.95 -33.89
CA ALA A 72 20.53 -35.27 -35.18
C ALA A 72 20.10 -33.80 -35.06
N ALA A 73 21.04 -32.92 -35.39
CA ALA A 73 20.79 -31.52 -35.71
C ALA A 73 20.44 -31.39 -37.21
N ASP A 74 19.52 -30.50 -37.55
CA ASP A 74 19.60 -29.69 -38.78
C ASP A 74 18.70 -28.45 -38.67
N GLU A 75 19.19 -27.31 -39.17
CA GLU A 75 18.61 -25.96 -39.10
C GLU A 75 17.53 -25.70 -40.21
N PRO A 76 17.18 -24.44 -40.57
CA PRO A 76 15.97 -23.75 -40.14
C PRO A 76 14.98 -23.53 -41.31
N ALA A 77 13.68 -23.62 -41.03
CA ALA A 77 12.65 -23.33 -42.03
C ALA A 77 11.99 -21.96 -41.75
N ALA A 78 12.38 -21.00 -42.60
CA ALA A 78 11.63 -19.87 -43.15
C ALA A 78 10.33 -19.42 -42.44
N ASP A 79 10.41 -18.21 -41.88
CA ASP A 79 9.63 -17.03 -42.28
C ASP A 79 8.17 -17.29 -42.69
N THR A 80 7.29 -17.29 -41.70
CA THR A 80 5.91 -16.85 -41.87
C THR A 80 5.65 -15.77 -40.85
N ALA A 81 5.62 -14.52 -41.34
CA ALA A 81 5.13 -13.35 -40.64
C ALA A 81 3.81 -13.66 -39.93
N ALA A 82 3.88 -13.90 -38.63
CA ALA A 82 2.73 -13.95 -37.75
C ALA A 82 2.31 -12.50 -37.51
N ASP A 83 1.28 -12.12 -38.27
CA ASP A 83 0.29 -11.09 -37.99
C ASP A 83 0.32 -10.59 -36.54
N GLU A 84 0.89 -9.40 -36.35
CA GLU A 84 0.78 -8.61 -35.11
C GLU A 84 -0.68 -8.15 -34.95
N SER A 85 -1.52 -9.06 -34.51
CA SER A 85 -2.93 -8.81 -34.21
C SER A 85 -3.34 -9.57 -32.96
N VAL A 86 -2.71 -9.25 -31.84
CA VAL A 86 -3.30 -9.48 -30.51
C VAL A 86 -3.36 -8.15 -29.78
N ALA A 87 -4.16 -7.24 -30.33
CA ALA A 87 -4.81 -6.21 -29.54
C ALA A 87 -6.29 -6.57 -29.50
N ASP A 88 -6.72 -7.21 -28.41
CA ASP A 88 -8.06 -6.96 -27.91
C ASP A 88 -7.97 -6.30 -26.53
N PRO A 89 -7.78 -4.97 -26.48
CA PRO A 89 -7.84 -4.20 -25.24
C PRO A 89 -9.30 -3.87 -24.89
N ALA A 90 -10.26 -4.77 -25.11
CA ALA A 90 -11.66 -4.58 -24.69
C ALA A 90 -11.88 -4.60 -23.16
N LEU A 91 -10.85 -4.25 -22.37
CA LEU A 91 -10.96 -3.83 -20.98
C LEU A 91 -10.08 -2.59 -20.77
N LEU A 92 -10.55 -1.44 -21.26
CA LEU A 92 -10.91 -0.24 -20.48
C LEU A 92 -11.10 0.96 -21.42
N GLU A 93 -12.17 0.96 -22.22
CA GLU A 93 -12.69 2.19 -22.82
C GLU A 93 -14.03 2.57 -22.17
N PRO A 94 -14.01 3.25 -21.02
CA PRO A 94 -15.08 4.18 -20.69
C PRO A 94 -14.53 5.60 -20.53
N ARG A 95 -13.79 6.10 -21.53
CA ARG A 95 -13.61 7.55 -21.76
C ARG A 95 -14.59 8.10 -22.80
N GLU A 96 -15.50 7.27 -23.31
CA GLU A 96 -16.54 7.71 -24.24
C GLU A 96 -17.72 8.36 -23.48
N ARG A 97 -17.57 9.63 -23.09
CA ARG A 97 -18.67 10.58 -22.77
C ARG A 97 -19.76 10.10 -21.79
N GLY A 98 -19.50 9.07 -20.99
CA GLY A 98 -20.33 8.65 -19.87
C GLY A 98 -19.96 9.38 -18.60
N VAL A 99 -20.88 9.46 -17.64
CA VAL A 99 -20.56 9.99 -16.31
C VAL A 99 -19.65 8.99 -15.60
N LEU A 100 -18.54 9.48 -15.04
CA LEU A 100 -17.58 8.64 -14.32
C LEU A 100 -18.25 8.01 -13.10
N ARG A 101 -17.94 6.74 -12.85
CA ARG A 101 -18.46 5.98 -11.72
C ARG A 101 -17.34 5.28 -10.98
N ASN A 102 -17.48 5.10 -9.67
CA ASN A 102 -16.61 4.21 -8.93
C ASN A 102 -17.01 2.73 -9.12
N PHE A 103 -16.24 1.82 -8.53
CA PHE A 103 -16.45 0.37 -8.65
C PHE A 103 -17.77 -0.14 -8.06
N LEU A 104 -18.48 0.68 -7.27
CA LEU A 104 -19.81 0.40 -6.74
C LEU A 104 -20.93 1.05 -7.56
N GLY A 105 -20.61 1.66 -8.70
CA GLY A 105 -21.56 2.29 -9.61
C GLY A 105 -22.05 3.68 -9.19
N TYR A 106 -21.53 4.23 -8.09
CA TYR A 106 -21.79 5.61 -7.67
C TYR A 106 -21.26 6.57 -8.72
N GLU A 107 -22.10 7.51 -9.13
CA GLU A 107 -21.82 8.51 -10.14
C GLU A 107 -21.20 9.74 -9.50
N PHE A 108 -19.99 10.10 -9.92
CA PHE A 108 -19.34 11.29 -9.39
C PHE A 108 -20.11 12.54 -9.82
N PRO A 109 -20.39 13.48 -8.89
CA PRO A 109 -21.01 14.74 -9.26
C PRO A 109 -20.04 15.58 -10.11
N PRO A 110 -20.51 16.67 -10.74
CA PRO A 110 -19.63 17.58 -11.46
C PRO A 110 -18.48 18.08 -10.59
N ALA A 111 -17.31 18.27 -11.20
CA ALA A 111 -16.15 18.83 -10.53
C ALA A 111 -16.47 20.22 -9.93
N PRO A 112 -15.94 20.55 -8.74
CA PRO A 112 -16.10 21.88 -8.17
C PRO A 112 -15.35 22.93 -8.99
N ASP A 113 -15.74 24.19 -8.84
CA ASP A 113 -14.99 25.31 -9.41
C ASP A 113 -13.60 25.41 -8.76
N VAL A 114 -12.57 25.61 -9.58
CA VAL A 114 -11.18 25.76 -9.12
C VAL A 114 -10.64 27.15 -9.44
N PRO A 115 -10.13 27.91 -8.44
CA PRO A 115 -9.44 29.16 -8.70
C PRO A 115 -8.18 28.95 -9.52
N THR A 116 -7.82 29.96 -10.32
CA THR A 116 -6.53 30.01 -11.02
C THR A 116 -5.51 30.81 -10.22
N GLY A 117 -4.25 30.39 -10.24
CA GLY A 117 -3.15 31.08 -9.56
C GLY A 117 -2.90 30.57 -8.14
N PRO A 118 -2.15 31.33 -7.32
CA PRO A 118 -1.81 30.93 -5.96
C PRO A 118 -3.05 30.80 -5.06
N ILE A 119 -2.99 29.93 -4.06
CA ILE A 119 -4.00 29.88 -2.98
C ILE A 119 -4.00 31.16 -2.14
N ASP A 120 -5.14 31.45 -1.53
CA ASP A 120 -5.28 32.61 -0.66
C ASP A 120 -4.33 32.55 0.54
N GLN A 121 -3.80 33.71 0.94
CA GLN A 121 -2.88 33.82 2.07
C GLN A 121 -3.48 33.25 3.36
N ALA A 122 -4.80 33.38 3.56
CA ALA A 122 -5.47 32.77 4.71
C ALA A 122 -5.37 31.24 4.72
N ALA A 123 -5.41 30.59 3.56
CA ALA A 123 -5.18 29.15 3.45
C ALA A 123 -3.73 28.79 3.78
N VAL A 124 -2.77 29.57 3.24
CA VAL A 124 -1.34 29.40 3.55
C VAL A 124 -1.08 29.52 5.05
N ASP A 125 -1.64 30.53 5.71
CA ASP A 125 -1.44 30.75 7.15
C ASP A 125 -1.99 29.57 7.97
N ILE A 126 -3.16 29.03 7.60
CA ILE A 126 -3.73 27.85 8.26
C ILE A 126 -2.83 26.61 8.03
N LEU A 127 -2.37 26.38 6.80
CA LEU A 127 -1.46 25.27 6.48
C LEU A 127 -0.16 25.36 7.30
N GLU A 128 0.47 26.53 7.39
CA GLU A 128 1.70 26.67 8.16
C GLU A 128 1.48 26.41 9.66
N VAL A 129 0.31 26.76 10.22
CA VAL A 129 -0.04 26.39 11.61
C VAL A 129 -0.27 24.89 11.76
N ILE A 130 -0.97 24.24 10.82
CA ILE A 130 -1.17 22.78 10.82
C ILE A 130 0.19 22.07 10.79
N TRP A 131 1.12 22.49 9.93
CA TRP A 131 2.43 21.86 9.79
C TRP A 131 3.36 22.10 10.98
N ALA A 132 3.35 23.31 11.55
CA ALA A 132 4.03 23.55 12.81
C ALA A 132 3.46 22.65 13.92
N GLY A 133 2.13 22.47 13.93
CA GLY A 133 1.42 21.56 14.81
C GLY A 133 1.80 20.09 14.61
N LEU A 134 1.94 19.62 13.37
CA LEU A 134 2.40 18.26 13.04
C LEU A 134 3.78 17.98 13.63
N GLN A 135 4.71 18.94 13.56
CA GLN A 135 6.07 18.77 14.08
C GLN A 135 6.15 18.82 15.61
N LEU A 136 5.29 19.62 16.23
CA LEU A 136 5.29 19.86 17.68
C LEU A 136 4.28 19.00 18.45
N GLY A 137 3.39 18.30 17.75
CA GLY A 137 2.31 17.47 18.31
C GLY A 137 1.15 18.29 18.86
N GLY A 138 0.81 19.41 18.22
CA GLY A 138 -0.16 20.38 18.72
C GLY A 138 -0.99 21.05 17.63
N PHE A 139 -1.87 20.29 16.96
CA PHE A 139 -3.00 20.82 16.19
C PHE A 139 -4.21 19.89 16.37
N ASP A 140 -5.39 20.40 16.08
CA ASP A 140 -6.65 19.66 16.19
C ASP A 140 -7.43 19.65 14.86
N GLY A 141 -8.44 18.79 14.81
CA GLY A 141 -9.34 18.68 13.67
C GLY A 141 -10.11 19.95 13.31
N GLY A 142 -10.32 20.85 14.26
CA GLY A 142 -10.99 22.13 14.02
C GLY A 142 -10.17 23.04 13.11
N LEU A 143 -8.85 23.04 13.27
CA LEU A 143 -7.95 23.79 12.39
C LEU A 143 -7.94 23.22 10.97
N VAL A 144 -7.95 21.90 10.83
CA VAL A 144 -8.07 21.23 9.52
C VAL A 144 -9.41 21.56 8.88
N ALA A 145 -10.51 21.48 9.62
CA ALA A 145 -11.85 21.84 9.14
C ALA A 145 -11.93 23.31 8.68
N ALA A 146 -11.14 24.21 9.27
CA ALA A 146 -11.13 25.63 8.92
C ALA A 146 -10.61 25.90 7.49
N LEU A 147 -9.75 25.03 6.94
CA LEU A 147 -9.36 25.09 5.52
C LEU A 147 -10.58 25.01 4.60
N GLY A 148 -11.64 24.32 5.03
CA GLY A 148 -12.90 24.24 4.30
C GLY A 148 -13.58 25.57 4.02
N ASN A 149 -13.25 26.63 4.77
CA ASN A 149 -13.85 27.96 4.61
C ASN A 149 -13.07 28.86 3.63
N THR A 150 -11.96 28.39 3.07
CA THR A 150 -11.12 29.15 2.13
C THR A 150 -11.65 29.11 0.70
N GLY A 151 -12.49 28.12 0.37
CA GLY A 151 -13.17 28.01 -0.92
C GLY A 151 -12.30 27.51 -2.08
N ASP A 152 -11.05 27.12 -1.83
CA ASP A 152 -10.20 26.54 -2.87
C ASP A 152 -10.25 25.01 -2.84
N ALA A 153 -10.99 24.43 -3.78
CA ALA A 153 -11.17 22.98 -3.87
C ALA A 153 -9.84 22.21 -4.00
N ARG A 154 -8.78 22.83 -4.53
CA ARG A 154 -7.48 22.17 -4.72
C ARG A 154 -6.83 21.75 -3.40
N LEU A 155 -7.19 22.39 -2.28
CA LEU A 155 -6.74 22.01 -0.93
C LEU A 155 -7.27 20.63 -0.50
N ALA A 156 -8.26 20.07 -1.20
CA ALA A 156 -8.79 18.75 -0.94
C ALA A 156 -7.73 17.64 -1.11
N TRP A 157 -6.67 17.86 -1.91
CA TRP A 157 -5.55 16.92 -2.00
C TRP A 157 -4.84 16.72 -0.66
N ILE A 158 -4.66 17.79 0.12
CA ILE A 158 -4.12 17.69 1.49
C ILE A 158 -5.08 16.92 2.40
N MET A 159 -6.40 17.03 2.20
CA MET A 159 -7.35 16.24 2.98
C MET A 159 -7.21 14.75 2.67
N SER A 160 -7.03 14.38 1.39
CA SER A 160 -6.71 13.00 1.01
C SER A 160 -5.44 12.54 1.74
N ASP A 161 -4.36 13.30 1.67
CA ASP A 161 -3.10 12.91 2.32
C ASP A 161 -3.28 12.78 3.85
N LEU A 162 -3.93 13.72 4.52
CA LEU A 162 -4.20 13.64 5.95
C LEU A 162 -5.03 12.40 6.30
N LEU A 163 -6.07 12.08 5.53
CA LEU A 163 -6.88 10.87 5.75
C LEU A 163 -6.09 9.57 5.57
N ARG A 164 -5.00 9.60 4.79
CA ARG A 164 -4.11 8.43 4.63
C ARG A 164 -3.32 8.15 5.91
N PHE A 165 -2.88 9.19 6.62
CA PHE A 165 -2.04 9.07 7.84
C PHE A 165 -2.87 9.13 9.13
N PHE A 166 -4.04 9.74 9.11
CA PHE A 166 -4.96 9.88 10.23
C PHE A 166 -6.27 9.13 9.92
N TYR A 167 -6.33 7.86 10.29
CA TYR A 167 -7.45 6.97 9.97
C TYR A 167 -8.72 7.25 10.75
N VAL A 168 -8.59 7.79 11.98
CA VAL A 168 -9.69 8.09 12.89
C VAL A 168 -9.32 9.28 13.77
N GLY A 169 -10.32 9.87 14.43
CA GLY A 169 -10.12 10.95 15.39
C GLY A 169 -10.45 12.34 14.82
N ASP A 170 -10.11 13.36 15.59
CA ASP A 170 -10.50 14.73 15.29
C ASP A 170 -9.89 15.24 13.97
N ILE A 171 -8.60 14.98 13.72
CA ILE A 171 -7.92 15.36 12.47
C ILE A 171 -8.60 14.72 11.25
N HIS A 172 -8.94 13.43 11.35
CA HIS A 172 -9.68 12.70 10.33
C HIS A 172 -11.04 13.37 10.05
N ASP A 173 -11.81 13.64 11.11
CA ASP A 173 -13.14 14.25 10.99
C ASP A 173 -13.06 15.69 10.46
N GLY A 174 -12.00 16.40 10.83
CA GLY A 174 -11.66 17.72 10.30
C GLY A 174 -11.37 17.69 8.80
N ALA A 175 -10.58 16.73 8.35
CA ALA A 175 -10.25 16.55 6.93
C ALA A 175 -11.49 16.18 6.10
N VAL A 176 -12.35 15.29 6.61
CA VAL A 176 -13.66 14.99 5.99
C VAL A 176 -14.51 16.26 5.90
N SER A 177 -14.63 17.01 7.00
CA SER A 177 -15.43 18.25 7.04
C SER A 177 -14.92 19.30 6.05
N ALA A 178 -13.60 19.50 5.97
CA ALA A 178 -12.98 20.42 5.03
C ALA A 178 -13.24 19.99 3.58
N PHE A 179 -13.02 18.71 3.24
CA PHE A 179 -13.28 18.18 1.90
C PHE A 179 -14.73 18.47 1.46
N GLN A 180 -15.72 18.12 2.28
CA GLN A 180 -17.13 18.30 1.94
C GLN A 180 -17.49 19.78 1.74
N ARG A 181 -16.88 20.69 2.53
CA ARG A 181 -17.10 22.14 2.39
C ARG A 181 -16.46 22.71 1.12
N LEU A 182 -15.24 22.29 0.82
CA LEU A 182 -14.50 22.76 -0.35
C LEU A 182 -15.13 22.30 -1.67
N THR A 183 -15.68 21.09 -1.68
CA THR A 183 -16.15 20.44 -2.92
C THR A 183 -17.66 20.45 -3.06
N GLY A 184 -18.39 20.66 -1.96
CA GLY A 184 -19.85 20.51 -1.92
C GLY A 184 -20.33 19.05 -1.91
N VAL A 185 -19.43 18.07 -1.94
CA VAL A 185 -19.79 16.65 -1.87
C VAL A 185 -20.23 16.28 -0.46
N ASN A 186 -21.28 15.49 -0.35
CA ASN A 186 -21.64 14.78 0.87
C ASN A 186 -21.15 13.33 0.75
N LEU A 187 -20.10 12.98 1.50
CA LEU A 187 -19.47 11.66 1.38
C LEU A 187 -20.43 10.52 1.75
N ASN A 188 -21.48 10.78 2.55
CA ASN A 188 -22.46 9.75 2.89
C ASN A 188 -23.27 9.26 1.67
N ASP A 189 -23.26 10.02 0.57
CA ASP A 189 -23.92 9.63 -0.68
C ASP A 189 -23.04 8.65 -1.50
N ASP A 190 -21.72 8.65 -1.29
CA ASP A 190 -20.80 7.69 -1.88
C ASP A 190 -20.67 6.43 -0.99
N PRO A 191 -21.11 5.25 -1.45
CA PRO A 191 -21.03 4.01 -0.68
C PRO A 191 -19.59 3.59 -0.34
N VAL A 192 -18.58 4.02 -1.11
CA VAL A 192 -17.16 3.74 -0.81
C VAL A 192 -16.73 4.40 0.50
N SER A 193 -17.33 5.54 0.86
CA SER A 193 -16.98 6.30 2.07
C SER A 193 -17.24 5.53 3.37
N SER A 194 -18.15 4.54 3.34
CA SER A 194 -18.44 3.67 4.48
C SER A 194 -17.30 2.68 4.78
N ARG A 195 -16.50 2.35 3.76
CA ARG A 195 -15.36 1.44 3.85
C ARG A 195 -14.05 2.20 4.06
N SER A 196 -13.88 3.29 3.31
CA SER A 196 -12.67 4.10 3.36
C SER A 196 -13.00 5.53 2.95
N ARG A 197 -12.93 6.45 3.91
CA ARG A 197 -13.07 7.89 3.66
C ARG A 197 -11.94 8.43 2.80
N TRP A 198 -10.72 7.95 3.05
CA TRP A 198 -9.56 8.26 2.23
C TRP A 198 -9.78 7.86 0.76
N GLN A 199 -10.24 6.64 0.49
CA GLN A 199 -10.47 6.16 -0.88
C GLN A 199 -11.56 6.98 -1.56
N SER A 200 -12.71 7.15 -0.89
CA SER A 200 -13.81 7.94 -1.44
C SER A 200 -13.38 9.35 -1.81
N VAL A 201 -12.65 10.06 -0.92
CA VAL A 201 -12.08 11.38 -1.22
C VAL A 201 -11.14 11.33 -2.42
N THR A 202 -10.18 10.41 -2.42
CA THR A 202 -9.17 10.31 -3.49
C THR A 202 -9.79 10.00 -4.84
N ASP A 203 -10.75 9.09 -4.89
CA ASP A 203 -11.47 8.71 -6.10
C ASP A 203 -12.21 9.90 -6.71
N HIS A 204 -12.82 10.77 -5.89
CA HIS A 204 -13.44 12.02 -6.37
C HIS A 204 -12.39 12.94 -7.00
N LEU A 205 -11.26 13.16 -6.33
CA LEU A 205 -10.19 14.04 -6.82
C LEU A 205 -9.59 13.56 -8.14
N ILE A 206 -9.42 12.25 -8.29
CA ILE A 206 -8.95 11.62 -9.54
C ILE A 206 -10.03 11.72 -10.62
N ALA A 207 -11.30 11.42 -10.30
CA ALA A 207 -12.39 11.47 -11.27
C ALA A 207 -12.58 12.87 -11.86
N TRP A 208 -12.35 13.92 -11.07
CA TRP A 208 -12.41 15.30 -11.54
C TRP A 208 -11.13 15.77 -12.24
N ASP A 209 -10.06 14.98 -12.23
CA ASP A 209 -8.70 15.43 -12.55
C ASP A 209 -8.39 16.76 -11.85
N LEU A 210 -8.69 16.83 -10.55
CA LEU A 210 -8.63 18.10 -9.82
C LEU A 210 -7.18 18.61 -9.80
N PRO A 211 -6.89 19.84 -10.26
CA PRO A 211 -5.54 20.35 -10.25
C PRO A 211 -5.01 20.47 -8.82
N ALA A 212 -3.71 20.27 -8.64
CA ALA A 212 -3.04 20.64 -7.40
C ALA A 212 -2.98 22.16 -7.26
N PHE A 213 -2.93 22.64 -6.01
CA PHE A 213 -2.59 24.03 -5.75
C PHE A 213 -1.08 24.24 -5.83
N ASP A 214 -0.66 25.51 -5.86
CA ASP A 214 0.75 25.85 -5.78
C ASP A 214 1.37 25.32 -4.49
N ARG A 215 2.57 24.73 -4.57
CA ARG A 215 3.31 24.18 -3.42
C ARG A 215 2.66 22.94 -2.78
N TYR A 216 1.72 22.29 -3.45
CA TYR A 216 1.15 21.03 -2.95
C TYR A 216 2.23 19.97 -2.66
N ASP A 217 3.18 19.84 -3.56
CA ASP A 217 4.38 19.00 -3.45
C ASP A 217 5.21 19.33 -2.20
N ASP A 218 5.45 20.61 -1.90
CA ASP A 218 6.15 21.03 -0.67
C ASP A 218 5.44 20.46 0.58
N TYR A 219 4.12 20.64 0.66
CA TYR A 219 3.33 20.23 1.82
C TYR A 219 3.24 18.71 1.91
N LYS A 220 3.05 18.02 0.78
CA LYS A 220 3.05 16.56 0.71
C LYS A 220 4.40 16.00 1.16
N GLY A 221 5.51 16.54 0.66
CA GLY A 221 6.86 16.14 1.04
C GLY A 221 7.12 16.30 2.53
N ARG A 222 6.73 17.45 3.10
CA ARG A 222 6.81 17.68 4.55
C ARG A 222 6.01 16.67 5.36
N LEU A 223 4.88 16.17 4.86
CA LEU A 223 4.07 15.16 5.57
C LEU A 223 4.70 13.76 5.45
N PHE A 224 5.11 13.35 4.25
CA PHE A 224 5.68 12.03 3.98
C PHE A 224 7.00 11.83 4.73
N THR A 225 7.83 12.86 4.80
CA THR A 225 9.14 12.84 5.47
C THR A 225 9.05 12.87 7.00
N LEU A 226 7.86 13.11 7.59
CA LEU A 226 7.63 12.88 9.02
C LEU A 226 7.57 11.39 9.36
N VAL A 227 7.14 10.56 8.41
CA VAL A 227 7.02 9.10 8.57
C VAL A 227 8.30 8.42 8.12
N GLU A 228 8.78 8.73 6.92
CA GLU A 228 9.95 8.10 6.34
C GLU A 228 10.86 9.15 5.67
N PRO A 229 11.98 9.55 6.31
CA PRO A 229 12.92 10.52 5.76
C PRO A 229 13.49 10.14 4.39
N GLY A 230 13.51 8.84 4.05
CA GLY A 230 13.93 8.31 2.75
C GLY A 230 13.11 8.82 1.57
N TRP A 231 11.96 9.48 1.80
CA TRP A 231 11.22 10.17 0.74
C TRP A 231 11.89 11.47 0.25
N GLN A 232 12.76 12.09 1.07
CA GLN A 232 13.31 13.42 0.79
C GLN A 232 13.98 13.55 -0.59
N PRO A 233 14.82 12.59 -1.06
CA PRO A 233 15.46 12.69 -2.37
C PRO A 233 14.48 12.80 -3.54
N PHE A 234 13.27 12.22 -3.41
CA PHE A 234 12.27 12.28 -4.48
C PHE A 234 11.58 13.65 -4.52
N PHE A 235 11.36 14.29 -3.36
CA PHE A 235 10.79 15.65 -3.30
C PHE A 235 11.81 16.75 -3.61
N ASP A 236 13.11 16.49 -3.40
CA ASP A 236 14.19 17.42 -3.74
C ASP A 236 14.58 17.37 -5.23
N ASP A 237 14.11 16.38 -5.98
CA ASP A 237 14.38 16.25 -7.41
C ASP A 237 13.55 17.23 -8.23
N ALA A 238 14.17 18.36 -8.58
CA ALA A 238 13.56 19.41 -9.40
C ALA A 238 13.23 18.97 -10.85
N ASP A 239 13.84 17.87 -11.32
CA ASP A 239 13.62 17.32 -12.65
C ASP A 239 12.55 16.19 -12.64
N ALA A 240 12.02 15.83 -11.47
CA ALA A 240 11.02 14.78 -11.34
C ALA A 240 9.73 15.12 -12.12
N THR A 241 9.33 14.22 -13.02
CA THR A 241 8.06 14.33 -13.77
C THR A 241 6.91 13.58 -13.11
N ILE A 242 7.03 13.30 -11.81
CA ILE A 242 6.03 12.53 -11.04
C ILE A 242 4.82 13.42 -10.78
N ASP A 243 3.61 12.92 -11.08
CA ASP A 243 2.39 13.57 -10.62
C ASP A 243 2.14 13.23 -9.14
N TRP A 244 2.57 14.12 -8.25
CA TRP A 244 2.45 13.95 -6.81
C TRP A 244 1.01 13.76 -6.31
N ARG A 245 -0.01 14.14 -7.10
CA ARG A 245 -1.43 13.92 -6.76
C ARG A 245 -1.78 12.43 -6.76
N LEU A 246 -1.14 11.65 -7.64
CA LEU A 246 -1.45 10.25 -7.86
C LEU A 246 -0.57 9.31 -7.03
N LEU A 247 0.40 9.87 -6.29
CA LEU A 247 1.27 9.12 -5.40
C LEU A 247 0.70 9.13 -3.97
N SER A 248 0.64 7.96 -3.35
CA SER A 248 0.30 7.81 -1.93
C SER A 248 1.22 6.79 -1.26
N TRP A 249 1.23 6.79 0.08
CA TRP A 249 2.03 5.85 0.85
C TRP A 249 1.28 4.52 1.03
N GLY A 250 1.99 3.40 0.82
CA GLY A 250 1.44 2.04 0.93
C GLY A 250 1.09 1.59 2.36
N GLY A 251 1.60 2.28 3.39
CA GLY A 251 1.30 1.96 4.79
C GLY A 251 2.33 1.08 5.49
N VAL A 252 3.47 0.82 4.83
CA VAL A 252 4.63 0.11 5.40
C VAL A 252 5.90 0.92 5.15
N LEU A 253 6.90 0.75 6.01
CA LEU A 253 8.22 1.35 5.79
C LEU A 253 9.02 0.56 4.75
N ILE A 254 10.05 1.20 4.22
CA ILE A 254 11.05 0.50 3.41
C ILE A 254 11.78 -0.54 4.27
N ASP A 255 12.14 -1.67 3.67
CA ASP A 255 13.12 -2.57 4.25
C ASP A 255 14.53 -2.03 3.97
N ASP A 256 15.12 -1.34 4.95
CA ASP A 256 16.47 -0.75 4.88
C ASP A 256 17.53 -1.59 5.60
N ARG A 257 17.19 -2.83 5.97
CA ARG A 257 18.11 -3.72 6.70
C ARG A 257 19.25 -4.20 5.81
N PRO A 258 20.39 -4.59 6.39
CA PRO A 258 21.46 -5.22 5.63
C PRO A 258 20.97 -6.49 4.94
N LEU A 259 21.43 -6.70 3.70
CA LEU A 259 21.19 -7.91 2.92
C LEU A 259 21.42 -9.16 3.78
N GLY A 260 20.40 -10.03 3.87
CA GLY A 260 20.46 -11.29 4.59
C GLY A 260 20.21 -11.20 6.10
N ASP A 261 19.73 -10.08 6.63
CA ASP A 261 19.26 -9.99 8.02
C ASP A 261 18.00 -10.86 8.23
N PRO A 262 18.06 -11.93 9.05
CA PRO A 262 16.95 -12.86 9.22
C PRO A 262 15.89 -12.37 10.24
N ASN A 263 16.10 -11.22 10.89
CA ASN A 263 15.16 -10.72 11.89
C ASN A 263 13.86 -10.24 11.23
N VAL A 264 12.82 -9.96 12.02
CA VAL A 264 11.61 -9.32 11.50
C VAL A 264 11.82 -7.81 11.47
N CYS A 265 11.24 -7.12 10.48
CA CYS A 265 11.19 -5.65 10.41
C CYS A 265 10.65 -5.06 11.72
N PRO A 266 11.45 -4.35 12.53
CA PRO A 266 11.03 -3.92 13.87
C PRO A 266 9.88 -2.91 13.85
N ASN A 267 9.74 -2.15 12.76
CA ASN A 267 8.75 -1.09 12.61
C ASN A 267 7.67 -1.40 11.57
N GLY A 268 7.61 -2.65 11.08
CA GLY A 268 6.74 -3.05 9.98
C GLY A 268 7.28 -2.61 8.62
N CYS A 269 7.80 -3.57 7.86
CA CYS A 269 8.12 -3.43 6.44
C CYS A 269 7.69 -4.70 5.71
N ILE A 270 7.57 -4.63 4.38
CA ILE A 270 7.52 -5.82 3.55
C ILE A 270 8.98 -6.25 3.36
N PRO A 271 9.40 -7.42 3.88
CA PRO A 271 10.78 -7.85 3.75
C PRO A 271 11.22 -7.88 2.28
N ALA A 272 12.40 -7.35 1.99
CA ALA A 272 12.97 -7.42 0.67
C ALA A 272 13.27 -8.88 0.29
N LEU A 273 13.05 -9.24 -0.98
CA LEU A 273 13.44 -10.53 -1.55
C LEU A 273 14.95 -10.56 -1.84
N ASP A 274 15.74 -10.44 -0.77
CA ASP A 274 17.18 -10.20 -0.85
C ASP A 274 17.99 -11.42 -1.29
N ASP A 275 17.67 -12.60 -0.75
CA ASP A 275 18.30 -13.87 -1.12
C ASP A 275 17.34 -15.04 -0.88
N PRO A 276 16.25 -15.15 -1.67
CA PRO A 276 15.35 -16.29 -1.53
C PRO A 276 16.14 -17.57 -1.82
N ALA A 277 15.95 -18.60 -0.98
CA ALA A 277 16.51 -19.91 -1.26
C ALA A 277 16.08 -20.37 -2.66
N VAL A 278 17.06 -20.63 -3.52
CA VAL A 278 16.82 -21.10 -4.88
C VAL A 278 17.08 -22.60 -5.00
N THR A 279 16.46 -23.21 -6.00
CA THR A 279 16.72 -24.58 -6.39
C THR A 279 16.80 -24.66 -7.91
N ASP A 280 17.49 -25.67 -8.43
CA ASP A 280 17.52 -25.92 -9.86
C ASP A 280 16.18 -26.51 -10.35
N ALA A 281 16.05 -26.69 -11.66
CA ALA A 281 14.83 -27.25 -12.25
C ALA A 281 14.49 -28.65 -11.68
N ALA A 282 15.49 -29.45 -11.31
CA ALA A 282 15.28 -30.77 -10.75
C ALA A 282 14.71 -30.72 -9.32
N GLY A 283 15.16 -29.76 -8.51
CA GLY A 283 14.63 -29.52 -7.16
C GLY A 283 13.31 -28.74 -7.13
N GLY A 284 12.89 -28.15 -8.26
CA GLY A 284 11.65 -27.39 -8.42
C GLY A 284 10.37 -28.20 -8.58
N SER A 285 10.42 -29.53 -8.50
CA SER A 285 9.26 -30.43 -8.75
C SER A 285 8.04 -30.25 -7.83
N TRP A 286 8.18 -29.46 -6.76
CA TRP A 286 7.07 -29.06 -5.91
C TRP A 286 6.15 -28.03 -6.61
N TYR A 287 6.65 -27.33 -7.62
CA TYR A 287 5.87 -26.42 -8.45
C TYR A 287 5.31 -27.16 -9.66
N SER A 288 4.05 -26.88 -10.00
CA SER A 288 3.38 -27.56 -11.12
C SER A 288 4.06 -27.22 -12.45
N ASP A 289 4.18 -28.22 -13.33
CA ASP A 289 4.71 -28.04 -14.69
C ASP A 289 3.91 -27.02 -15.52
N ASP A 290 2.60 -26.91 -15.26
CA ASP A 290 1.70 -25.92 -15.89
C ASP A 290 1.63 -24.59 -15.09
N GLY A 291 2.45 -24.45 -14.06
CA GLY A 291 2.51 -23.29 -13.19
C GLY A 291 3.12 -22.07 -13.89
N ILE A 292 2.49 -20.91 -13.74
CA ILE A 292 2.98 -19.66 -14.33
C ILE A 292 4.14 -19.12 -13.49
N VAL A 293 5.27 -18.86 -14.13
CA VAL A 293 6.43 -18.20 -13.51
C VAL A 293 6.68 -16.84 -14.14
N PHE A 294 7.19 -15.91 -13.33
CA PHE A 294 7.89 -14.73 -13.82
C PHE A 294 9.36 -15.09 -14.01
N SER A 295 9.89 -14.89 -15.22
CA SER A 295 11.29 -15.17 -15.52
C SER A 295 12.08 -13.89 -15.74
N VAL A 296 13.31 -13.88 -15.22
CA VAL A 296 14.25 -12.77 -15.42
C VAL A 296 15.62 -13.35 -15.76
N VAL A 297 16.34 -12.65 -16.61
CA VAL A 297 17.75 -12.93 -16.89
C VAL A 297 18.57 -11.74 -16.44
N ILE A 298 19.40 -11.95 -15.42
CA ILE A 298 20.27 -10.91 -14.86
C ILE A 298 21.70 -11.40 -14.97
N ASN A 299 22.57 -10.64 -15.63
CA ASN A 299 23.98 -10.98 -15.83
C ASN A 299 24.23 -12.39 -16.42
N GLY A 300 23.30 -12.88 -17.26
CA GLY A 300 23.38 -14.20 -17.89
C GLY A 300 22.84 -15.36 -17.04
N GLU A 301 22.36 -15.10 -15.82
CA GLU A 301 21.68 -16.09 -14.98
C GLU A 301 20.17 -15.99 -15.20
N ALA A 302 19.54 -17.10 -15.59
CA ALA A 302 18.09 -17.19 -15.73
C ALA A 302 17.47 -17.68 -14.42
N ARG A 303 16.47 -16.95 -13.92
CA ARG A 303 15.68 -17.32 -12.75
C ARG A 303 14.19 -17.34 -13.08
N ALA A 304 13.47 -18.24 -12.44
CA ALA A 304 12.02 -18.37 -12.54
C ALA A 304 11.40 -18.26 -11.14
N TYR A 305 10.44 -17.36 -10.98
CA TYR A 305 9.74 -17.10 -9.74
C TYR A 305 8.26 -17.48 -9.89
N PRO A 306 7.74 -18.43 -9.10
CA PRO A 306 6.33 -18.80 -9.12
C PRO A 306 5.40 -17.59 -8.95
N ARG A 307 4.35 -17.50 -9.77
CA ARG A 307 3.39 -16.39 -9.73
C ARG A 307 2.86 -16.11 -8.33
N HIS A 308 2.55 -17.15 -7.56
CA HIS A 308 2.01 -16.99 -6.20
C HIS A 308 3.00 -16.38 -5.21
N ILE A 309 4.33 -16.57 -5.40
CA ILE A 309 5.35 -15.94 -4.54
C ILE A 309 5.42 -14.45 -4.88
N MET A 310 5.36 -14.13 -6.18
CA MET A 310 5.40 -12.75 -6.65
C MET A 310 4.14 -11.97 -6.30
N GLU A 311 2.97 -12.63 -6.32
CA GLU A 311 1.68 -12.05 -5.89
C GLU A 311 1.72 -11.59 -4.43
N ILE A 312 2.35 -12.37 -3.54
CA ILE A 312 2.50 -12.02 -2.12
C ILE A 312 3.43 -10.81 -1.92
N HIS A 313 4.37 -10.58 -2.82
CA HIS A 313 5.30 -9.44 -2.78
C HIS A 313 4.84 -8.27 -3.65
N GLU A 314 3.57 -8.27 -4.06
CA GLU A 314 2.92 -7.17 -4.79
C GLU A 314 3.68 -6.71 -6.05
N MET A 315 4.27 -7.66 -6.80
CA MET A 315 4.76 -7.40 -8.17
C MET A 315 3.65 -7.48 -9.23
#